data_AF-A0AAI8Z7Q4-F1
#
_entry.id   AF-A0AAI8Z7Q4-F1
#
_cell.length_a   1.000
_cell.length_b   1.000
_cell.length_c   1.000
_cell.angle_alpha   90.00
_cell.angle_beta   90.00
_cell.angle_gamma   90.00
#
_symmetry.space_group_name_H-M   'P 1'
#
loop_
_entity.id
_entity.type
_entity.pdbx_description
1 polymer ?
#
loop_
_entity_poly.entity_id
_entity_poly.type
_entity_poly.pdbx_seq_one_letter_code
_entity_poly.pdbx_strand_id
1 'polypeptide(L)'
;MSTTDKPTTRTTANRTVIKQFEKDDKVKTSKCKVCGKRVTKYSQRCGACGIRICHECLEPDGTSVSGHKDMADDYVNHGCWCGFRSKFNPAFSGKIPVVQKQPSVKKEKKAESSSTSSSTAQQQKVPQEDGVSPANGKVAVNLNPSNNAGETSKPKRKRSTEDSSKAPSPKRQKNAKQQSPAEARLARALEILASEDYEDGLDRLPKKPAPRAAAKKPAVEKKKSSSQNPSSSDLSSPPSHSSQEKSAPAPAAAKSKHMRKPSSTARAGRSAGPPVSQEKPNEGIVIIGAGVIGLFTALELATKDATAGKAPRITVVDVNDGICCLASGHSAGVLSHRGLDDGLLPLVDAAYARWAKLFDEEDDFFDLVGLGRMDQAAEDEDHFGHLDPLRLAKWLHQRCEALGVAFRLASHPTAIVRNAGYQVTGVCVKGANAVGSKGLVIPCSQVVLAAGPFTPALYQHLCHGDAALPPTEVQQAHWVDLPISKETLASKPTGALSMAPQETPGGEKVLRLAMCLESTGTKVDTTKAMPQGQPRWKESIAGRFRQVIERHVPAAAALPLGAHGAAYVSTGPVLAARGQVYLAYGFGFHGTTLAPGVGEFIAQKMLGEATAV
;
A
#
# COMPACT_ATOMS: atom_id res chain seq x y z
N MET A 1 47.11 -21.53 13.77
CA MET A 1 46.82 -20.09 13.98
C MET A 1 46.03 -19.60 12.78
N SER A 2 45.01 -18.76 12.98
CA SER A 2 44.17 -18.22 11.90
C SER A 2 44.16 -16.69 11.99
N THR A 3 44.42 -16.01 10.88
CA THR A 3 44.47 -14.54 10.78
C THR A 3 43.13 -14.01 10.27
N THR A 4 42.41 -13.27 11.11
CA THR A 4 41.13 -12.64 10.77
C THR A 4 41.33 -11.17 10.38
N ASP A 5 41.05 -10.85 9.12
CA ASP A 5 41.09 -9.46 8.63
C ASP A 5 39.99 -8.60 9.28
N LYS A 6 40.37 -7.40 9.75
CA LYS A 6 39.42 -6.39 10.24
C LYS A 6 38.95 -5.49 9.10
N PRO A 7 37.63 -5.24 8.94
CA PRO A 7 37.13 -4.36 7.90
C PRO A 7 37.40 -2.89 8.24
N THR A 8 38.08 -2.17 7.34
CA THR A 8 38.29 -0.72 7.44
C THR A 8 36.98 0.06 7.29
N THR A 9 36.57 0.77 8.35
CA THR A 9 35.46 1.71 8.32
C THR A 9 35.82 2.95 7.49
N ARG A 10 35.06 3.21 6.42
CA ARG A 10 35.32 4.31 5.49
C ARG A 10 34.42 5.50 5.84
N THR A 11 34.99 6.54 6.46
CA THR A 11 34.27 7.72 6.94
C THR A 11 33.41 8.35 5.84
N THR A 12 32.10 8.42 6.06
CA THR A 12 31.16 9.02 5.11
C THR A 12 31.21 10.54 5.24
N ALA A 13 31.94 11.20 4.33
CA ALA A 13 31.85 12.65 4.19
C ALA A 13 30.38 13.07 3.94
N ASN A 14 29.88 14.00 4.77
CA ASN A 14 28.52 14.52 4.66
C ASN A 14 28.29 15.18 3.30
N ARG A 15 27.22 14.79 2.62
CA ARG A 15 26.93 15.19 1.22
C ARG A 15 25.93 16.33 1.19
N THR A 16 26.44 17.55 1.10
CA THR A 16 25.64 18.78 1.06
C THR A 16 24.81 18.88 -0.22
N VAL A 17 23.56 19.33 -0.09
CA VAL A 17 22.70 19.68 -1.24
C VAL A 17 23.08 21.08 -1.75
N ILE A 18 23.40 21.19 -3.05
CA ILE A 18 23.93 22.43 -3.62
C ILE A 18 22.78 23.30 -4.14
N LYS A 19 22.32 24.26 -3.34
CA LYS A 19 21.25 25.21 -3.73
C LYS A 19 21.70 26.32 -4.70
N GLN A 20 23.00 26.45 -4.97
CA GLN A 20 23.54 27.45 -5.87
C GLN A 20 23.29 27.09 -7.34
N PHE A 21 22.27 27.71 -7.92
CA PHE A 21 22.05 27.79 -9.36
C PHE A 21 22.29 29.21 -9.86
N GLU A 22 23.04 29.31 -10.95
CA GLU A 22 23.39 30.57 -11.62
C GLU A 22 22.68 30.63 -12.98
N LYS A 23 22.08 31.78 -13.31
CA LYS A 23 21.48 31.99 -14.62
C LYS A 23 22.58 32.19 -15.66
N ASP A 24 22.59 31.36 -16.68
CA ASP A 24 23.53 31.42 -17.79
C ASP A 24 22.77 31.61 -19.12
N ASP A 25 22.89 32.82 -19.65
CA ASP A 25 22.31 33.29 -20.91
C ASP A 25 23.22 33.02 -22.14
N LYS A 26 24.46 32.53 -21.96
CA LYS A 26 25.46 32.38 -23.05
C LYS A 26 25.40 31.01 -23.75
N VAL A 27 24.31 30.27 -23.59
CA VAL A 27 24.25 28.81 -23.79
C VAL A 27 23.66 28.39 -25.14
N LYS A 28 24.47 28.40 -26.20
CA LYS A 28 24.02 28.03 -27.57
C LYS A 28 24.02 26.52 -27.90
N THR A 29 24.58 25.66 -27.04
CA THR A 29 24.85 24.25 -27.40
C THR A 29 24.47 23.19 -26.36
N SER A 30 24.36 23.53 -25.07
CA SER A 30 24.08 22.56 -23.99
C SER A 30 22.66 21.96 -24.07
N LYS A 31 22.47 20.79 -23.44
CA LYS A 31 21.16 20.17 -23.23
C LYS A 31 20.63 20.40 -21.82
N CYS A 32 19.31 20.52 -21.70
CA CYS A 32 18.60 20.50 -20.43
C CYS A 32 18.67 19.09 -19.80
N LYS A 33 19.01 19.01 -18.50
CA LYS A 33 19.05 17.77 -17.71
C LYS A 33 17.66 17.14 -17.53
N VAL A 34 16.59 17.95 -17.55
CA VAL A 34 15.21 17.48 -17.37
C VAL A 34 14.63 16.99 -18.70
N CYS A 35 14.36 17.89 -19.65
CA CYS A 35 13.66 17.53 -20.90
C CYS A 35 14.57 17.02 -22.04
N GLY A 36 15.90 17.02 -21.88
CA GLY A 36 16.87 16.57 -22.89
C GLY A 36 17.03 17.45 -24.14
N LYS A 37 16.13 18.43 -24.37
CA LYS A 37 16.22 19.44 -25.45
C LYS A 37 17.49 20.29 -25.33
N ARG A 38 17.92 20.92 -26.44
CA ARG A 38 18.96 21.97 -26.42
C ARG A 38 18.41 23.24 -25.75
N VAL A 39 19.25 23.94 -24.98
CA VAL A 39 18.94 25.27 -24.44
C VAL A 39 18.94 26.30 -25.58
N THR A 40 17.90 27.13 -25.67
CA THR A 40 17.71 28.11 -26.77
C THR A 40 17.73 29.58 -26.35
N LYS A 41 17.24 29.92 -25.14
CA LYS A 41 17.40 31.24 -24.51
C LYS A 41 18.46 31.17 -23.40
N TYR A 42 18.05 30.75 -22.20
CA TYR A 42 18.93 30.61 -21.04
C TYR A 42 18.72 29.30 -20.27
N SER A 43 19.63 29.02 -19.35
CA SER A 43 19.52 27.92 -18.38
C SER A 43 19.94 28.33 -16.98
N GLN A 44 19.28 27.80 -15.95
CA GLN A 44 19.85 27.74 -14.61
C GLN A 44 20.92 26.64 -14.56
N ARG A 45 22.12 26.94 -14.06
CA ARG A 45 23.29 26.05 -13.98
C ARG A 45 23.68 25.85 -12.52
N CYS A 46 23.74 24.60 -12.05
CA CYS A 46 24.31 24.28 -10.74
C CYS A 46 25.81 24.59 -10.72
N GLY A 47 26.27 25.42 -9.78
CA GLY A 47 27.68 25.84 -9.67
C GLY A 47 28.64 24.66 -9.48
N ALA A 48 28.29 23.70 -8.63
CA ALA A 48 29.18 22.59 -8.27
C ALA A 48 29.35 21.49 -9.33
N CYS A 49 28.38 21.28 -10.23
CA CYS A 49 28.44 20.18 -11.21
C CYS A 49 28.10 20.55 -12.66
N GLY A 50 27.73 21.80 -12.93
CA GLY A 50 27.40 22.25 -14.29
C GLY A 50 26.14 21.64 -14.90
N ILE A 51 25.29 20.94 -14.12
CA ILE A 51 23.95 20.53 -14.57
C ILE A 51 23.12 21.77 -14.93
N ARG A 52 22.46 21.73 -16.09
CA ARG A 52 21.69 22.84 -16.66
C ARG A 52 20.22 22.50 -16.83
N ILE A 53 19.34 23.46 -16.59
CA ILE A 53 17.89 23.36 -16.78
C ILE A 53 17.45 24.54 -17.64
N CYS A 54 16.78 24.29 -18.77
CA CYS A 54 16.38 25.36 -19.69
C CYS A 54 15.16 26.13 -19.19
N HIS A 55 15.05 27.40 -19.60
CA HIS A 55 13.86 28.24 -19.34
C HIS A 55 12.54 27.55 -19.71
N GLU A 56 12.47 26.76 -20.79
CA GLU A 56 11.24 26.04 -21.17
C GLU A 56 10.72 25.05 -20.11
N CYS A 57 11.57 24.62 -19.17
CA CYS A 57 11.18 23.80 -18.03
C CYS A 57 11.01 24.63 -16.74
N LEU A 58 11.63 25.80 -16.64
CA LEU A 58 11.59 26.62 -15.42
C LEU A 58 10.36 27.54 -15.40
N GLU A 59 10.06 28.16 -16.53
CA GLU A 59 9.05 29.22 -16.58
C GLU A 59 7.62 28.66 -16.66
N PRO A 60 6.64 29.31 -15.99
CA PRO A 60 5.23 28.92 -16.08
C PRO A 60 4.68 28.89 -17.51
N ASP A 61 5.15 29.78 -18.39
CA ASP A 61 4.79 29.85 -19.82
C ASP A 61 5.60 28.89 -20.72
N GLY A 62 6.65 28.25 -20.19
CA GLY A 62 7.58 27.43 -20.94
C GLY A 62 6.93 26.23 -21.64
N THR A 63 7.43 25.85 -22.82
CA THR A 63 6.81 24.83 -23.70
C THR A 63 6.95 23.37 -23.20
N SER A 64 7.47 23.13 -22.00
CA SER A 64 7.60 21.77 -21.45
C SER A 64 6.31 21.31 -20.77
N VAL A 65 6.05 19.99 -20.87
CA VAL A 65 5.00 19.30 -20.12
C VAL A 65 5.17 19.48 -18.60
N SER A 66 4.07 19.40 -17.85
CA SER A 66 4.03 19.61 -16.39
C SER A 66 5.10 18.83 -15.62
N GLY A 67 5.23 17.52 -15.85
CA GLY A 67 6.23 16.68 -15.17
C GLY A 67 7.70 17.06 -15.45
N HIS A 68 7.98 17.91 -16.44
CA HIS A 68 9.30 18.56 -16.60
C HIS A 68 9.41 19.88 -15.85
N LYS A 69 8.30 20.60 -15.63
CA LYS A 69 8.25 21.80 -14.77
C LYS A 69 8.39 21.40 -13.30
N ASP A 70 7.61 20.42 -12.84
CA ASP A 70 7.68 19.88 -11.48
C ASP A 70 9.11 19.41 -11.11
N MET A 71 9.80 18.76 -12.05
CA MET A 71 11.18 18.29 -11.85
C MET A 71 12.22 19.42 -11.96
N ALA A 72 11.96 20.47 -12.74
CA ALA A 72 12.85 21.62 -12.85
C ALA A 72 12.78 22.51 -11.61
N ASP A 73 11.58 22.72 -11.08
CA ASP A 73 11.31 23.42 -9.83
C ASP A 73 12.02 22.74 -8.65
N ASP A 74 11.90 21.41 -8.52
CA ASP A 74 12.60 20.60 -7.51
C ASP A 74 14.12 20.87 -7.49
N TYR A 75 14.77 20.81 -8.66
CA TYR A 75 16.22 21.05 -8.73
C TYR A 75 16.60 22.46 -8.27
N VAL A 76 15.80 23.49 -8.56
CA VAL A 76 16.14 24.88 -8.22
C VAL A 76 15.78 25.22 -6.77
N ASN A 77 14.56 24.88 -6.33
CA ASN A 77 14.06 25.25 -5.00
C ASN A 77 14.59 24.34 -3.88
N HIS A 78 14.78 23.05 -4.15
CA HIS A 78 15.34 22.10 -3.18
C HIS A 78 16.85 21.88 -3.37
N GLY A 79 17.36 22.12 -4.58
CA GLY A 79 18.79 22.18 -4.88
C GLY A 79 19.34 20.97 -5.64
N CYS A 80 20.60 21.08 -6.08
CA CYS A 80 21.21 20.08 -6.93
C CYS A 80 21.77 18.89 -6.13
N TRP A 81 21.14 17.73 -6.33
CA TRP A 81 21.51 16.42 -5.77
C TRP A 81 22.84 15.82 -6.30
N CYS A 82 23.70 16.62 -6.93
CA CYS A 82 24.96 16.16 -7.53
C CYS A 82 25.98 15.56 -6.53
N GLY A 83 25.83 15.84 -5.23
CA GLY A 83 26.57 15.17 -4.16
C GLY A 83 26.10 13.75 -3.85
N PHE A 84 24.99 13.25 -4.42
CA PHE A 84 24.40 11.95 -4.10
C PHE A 84 24.77 10.86 -5.13
N ARG A 85 24.63 9.57 -4.76
CA ARG A 85 24.90 8.45 -5.69
C ARG A 85 23.75 8.22 -6.68
N SER A 86 22.53 8.66 -6.36
CA SER A 86 21.43 8.75 -7.31
C SER A 86 21.60 9.97 -8.22
N LYS A 87 21.38 9.81 -9.53
CA LYS A 87 21.42 10.93 -10.51
C LYS A 87 20.10 11.72 -10.58
N PHE A 88 19.29 11.61 -9.54
CA PHE A 88 17.91 12.09 -9.38
C PHE A 88 17.58 12.24 -7.89
N ASN A 89 16.63 13.13 -7.56
CA ASN A 89 16.00 13.22 -6.26
C ASN A 89 15.17 11.93 -5.98
N PRO A 90 15.33 11.26 -4.83
CA PRO A 90 14.49 10.13 -4.42
C PRO A 90 12.98 10.42 -4.47
N ALA A 91 12.53 11.65 -4.20
CA ALA A 91 11.10 12.04 -4.23
C ALA A 91 10.42 11.90 -5.61
N PHE A 92 11.20 11.65 -6.67
CA PHE A 92 10.75 11.45 -8.05
C PHE A 92 11.08 10.06 -8.62
N SER A 93 11.65 9.12 -7.86
CA SER A 93 11.89 7.75 -8.36
C SER A 93 10.57 6.99 -8.51
N GLY A 94 9.99 7.07 -9.71
CA GLY A 94 8.67 6.55 -10.06
C GLY A 94 7.79 7.54 -10.84
N LYS A 95 8.10 8.85 -10.76
CA LYS A 95 7.31 9.93 -11.39
C LYS A 95 7.86 10.40 -12.75
N ILE A 96 8.93 9.79 -13.26
CA ILE A 96 9.57 10.20 -14.51
C ILE A 96 8.71 9.67 -15.68
N PRO A 97 8.13 10.53 -16.55
CA PRO A 97 7.46 10.04 -17.75
C PRO A 97 8.48 9.34 -18.65
N VAL A 98 8.17 8.10 -19.06
CA VAL A 98 9.06 7.33 -19.93
C VAL A 98 9.14 8.04 -21.27
N VAL A 99 10.28 8.68 -21.55
CA VAL A 99 10.57 9.30 -22.85
C VAL A 99 10.65 8.18 -23.89
N GLN A 100 9.52 7.90 -24.54
CA GLN A 100 9.48 7.06 -25.71
C GLN A 100 10.43 7.66 -26.75
N LYS A 101 11.50 6.94 -27.08
CA LYS A 101 12.30 7.25 -28.25
C LYS A 101 11.37 7.09 -29.45
N GLN A 102 10.98 8.19 -30.09
CA GLN A 102 10.34 8.10 -31.41
C GLN A 102 11.27 7.27 -32.31
N PRO A 103 10.73 6.28 -33.05
CA PRO A 103 11.55 5.46 -33.93
C PRO A 103 12.15 6.38 -35.00
N SER A 104 13.48 6.40 -35.08
CA SER A 104 14.19 7.14 -36.13
C SER A 104 13.80 6.53 -37.47
N VAL A 105 13.01 7.25 -38.27
CA VAL A 105 12.58 6.82 -39.60
C VAL A 105 13.83 6.61 -40.46
N LYS A 106 14.25 5.35 -40.60
CA LYS A 106 15.30 4.97 -41.53
C LYS A 106 14.72 5.12 -42.94
N LYS A 107 15.13 6.15 -43.67
CA LYS A 107 15.05 6.09 -45.13
C LYS A 107 15.88 4.90 -45.57
N GLU A 108 15.24 3.95 -46.25
CA GLU A 108 15.96 2.91 -46.95
C GLU A 108 16.85 3.56 -48.02
N LYS A 109 18.14 3.21 -48.00
CA LYS A 109 19.02 3.42 -49.15
C LYS A 109 19.48 2.04 -49.62
N LYS A 110 19.36 1.85 -50.94
CA LYS A 110 19.77 0.66 -51.67
C LYS A 110 21.24 0.35 -51.37
N ALA A 111 21.57 -0.94 -51.24
CA ALA A 111 22.91 -1.39 -50.91
C ALA A 111 23.87 -1.25 -52.10
N GLU A 112 25.14 -0.97 -51.82
CA GLU A 112 26.27 -1.16 -52.73
C GLU A 112 27.55 -1.42 -51.89
N SER A 113 28.59 -1.97 -52.50
CA SER A 113 29.60 -2.80 -51.81
C SER A 113 31.01 -2.19 -51.69
N SER A 114 31.63 -2.39 -50.51
CA SER A 114 33.07 -2.63 -50.27
C SER A 114 33.33 -2.60 -48.75
N SER A 115 34.17 -3.40 -48.08
CA SER A 115 35.37 -4.20 -48.41
C SER A 115 36.70 -3.44 -48.47
N THR A 116 37.29 -3.16 -47.30
CA THR A 116 38.76 -3.22 -47.11
C THR A 116 39.15 -3.39 -45.64
N SER A 117 40.41 -3.75 -45.39
CA SER A 117 40.97 -4.19 -44.10
C SER A 117 42.32 -3.53 -43.81
N SER A 118 42.67 -3.41 -42.52
CA SER A 118 44.01 -3.20 -41.90
C SER A 118 43.77 -2.77 -40.43
N SER A 119 44.52 -3.11 -39.37
CA SER A 119 45.99 -3.24 -39.14
C SER A 119 46.70 -1.86 -39.25
N THR A 120 47.76 -1.52 -38.51
CA THR A 120 48.80 -2.25 -37.76
C THR A 120 49.28 -1.30 -36.62
N ALA A 121 49.23 -1.66 -35.33
CA ALA A 121 50.31 -2.15 -34.45
C ALA A 121 51.56 -1.23 -34.23
N GLN A 122 52.26 -1.43 -33.09
CA GLN A 122 53.58 -0.88 -32.71
C GLN A 122 53.60 0.63 -32.28
N GLN A 123 54.54 1.13 -31.45
CA GLN A 123 55.72 0.51 -30.79
C GLN A 123 56.05 1.13 -29.40
N GLN A 124 57.11 0.62 -28.74
CA GLN A 124 57.52 0.92 -27.36
C GLN A 124 58.33 2.23 -27.18
N LYS A 125 58.38 2.77 -25.94
CA LYS A 125 59.65 3.11 -25.27
C LYS A 125 59.56 3.23 -23.73
N VAL A 126 60.76 3.31 -23.12
CA VAL A 126 61.20 3.17 -21.70
C VAL A 126 62.42 4.14 -21.55
N PRO A 127 62.91 4.62 -20.37
CA PRO A 127 62.61 4.33 -18.94
C PRO A 127 61.99 5.60 -18.22
N GLN A 128 62.23 6.05 -16.97
CA GLN A 128 63.15 5.67 -15.86
C GLN A 128 62.71 6.16 -14.44
N GLU A 129 62.79 5.24 -13.46
CA GLU A 129 63.22 5.28 -12.02
C GLU A 129 62.98 6.48 -11.04
N ASP A 130 63.40 6.26 -9.78
CA ASP A 130 63.38 7.09 -8.56
C ASP A 130 62.01 7.52 -7.97
N GLY A 131 61.80 7.55 -6.64
CA GLY A 131 62.62 7.05 -5.52
C GLY A 131 62.07 7.45 -4.12
N VAL A 132 62.66 6.88 -3.06
CA VAL A 132 62.67 7.39 -1.65
C VAL A 132 61.39 7.26 -0.77
N SER A 133 61.61 6.83 0.48
CA SER A 133 60.72 6.81 1.68
C SER A 133 61.41 7.62 2.81
N PRO A 134 60.89 7.84 4.06
CA PRO A 134 59.73 7.27 4.77
C PRO A 134 58.77 8.41 5.28
N ALA A 135 58.21 8.57 6.51
CA ALA A 135 58.31 7.89 7.82
C ALA A 135 57.16 8.20 8.80
N ASN A 136 57.09 7.37 9.87
CA ASN A 136 56.72 7.60 11.28
C ASN A 136 55.59 8.58 11.71
N GLY A 137 54.76 8.12 12.66
CA GLY A 137 53.80 8.97 13.40
C GLY A 137 52.90 8.22 14.40
N LYS A 138 53.47 7.57 15.42
CA LYS A 138 52.69 6.94 16.52
C LYS A 138 52.44 7.95 17.65
N VAL A 139 51.18 8.08 18.08
CA VAL A 139 50.82 8.47 19.46
C VAL A 139 49.66 7.55 19.90
N ALA A 140 49.69 7.10 21.14
CA ALA A 140 48.63 6.32 21.76
C ALA A 140 48.21 6.98 23.08
N VAL A 141 46.92 6.93 23.39
CA VAL A 141 46.38 7.22 24.73
C VAL A 141 45.44 6.09 25.10
N ASN A 142 45.51 5.64 26.35
CA ASN A 142 44.89 4.43 26.86
C ASN A 142 44.28 4.72 28.24
N LEU A 143 42.95 4.70 28.36
CA LEU A 143 42.26 4.80 29.65
C LEU A 143 40.99 3.93 29.68
N ASN A 144 40.92 3.12 30.74
CA ASN A 144 39.85 2.23 31.19
C ASN A 144 40.32 1.68 32.57
N PRO A 145 39.49 1.08 33.46
CA PRO A 145 38.03 1.05 33.54
C PRO A 145 37.51 1.54 34.91
N SER A 146 36.19 1.48 35.14
CA SER A 146 35.62 1.35 36.50
C SER A 146 34.23 0.70 36.48
N ASN A 147 34.01 -0.27 37.36
CA ASN A 147 32.72 -0.97 37.52
C ASN A 147 31.75 -0.17 38.41
N ASN A 148 30.46 -0.48 38.34
CA ASN A 148 29.71 -0.86 39.56
C ASN A 148 28.42 -1.64 39.26
N ALA A 149 27.94 -2.38 40.26
CA ALA A 149 26.72 -3.18 40.22
C ALA A 149 25.69 -2.65 41.22
N GLY A 150 24.43 -3.07 41.09
CA GLY A 150 23.35 -2.75 42.05
C GLY A 150 22.12 -3.61 41.83
N GLU A 151 21.74 -4.39 42.85
CA GLU A 151 20.52 -5.20 42.89
C GLU A 151 19.42 -4.51 43.71
N THR A 152 18.15 -4.67 43.34
CA THR A 152 17.00 -4.52 44.28
C THR A 152 15.85 -5.48 43.99
N SER A 153 15.77 -6.54 44.79
CA SER A 153 14.56 -7.16 45.40
C SER A 153 13.17 -7.10 44.70
N LYS A 154 12.53 -8.26 44.55
CA LYS A 154 11.06 -8.43 44.42
C LYS A 154 10.40 -8.77 45.77
N PRO A 155 9.17 -8.33 46.07
CA PRO A 155 8.43 -8.76 47.26
C PRO A 155 7.69 -10.10 47.06
N LYS A 156 7.67 -10.96 48.10
CA LYS A 156 6.82 -12.17 48.17
C LYS A 156 5.45 -11.83 48.78
N ARG A 157 4.36 -12.32 48.20
CA ARG A 157 3.02 -12.34 48.85
C ARG A 157 2.89 -13.61 49.73
N LYS A 158 2.29 -13.48 50.91
CA LYS A 158 2.02 -14.61 51.82
C LYS A 158 0.82 -15.44 51.34
N ARG A 159 0.82 -16.73 51.70
CA ARG A 159 -0.28 -17.69 51.52
C ARG A 159 -0.82 -18.01 52.92
N SER A 160 -2.13 -17.88 53.12
CA SER A 160 -2.83 -18.31 54.33
C SER A 160 -3.84 -19.39 53.97
N THR A 161 -3.77 -20.51 54.67
CA THR A 161 -4.76 -21.60 54.62
C THR A 161 -5.72 -21.42 55.78
N GLU A 162 -7.02 -21.47 55.52
CA GLU A 162 -8.01 -21.71 56.58
C GLU A 162 -9.18 -22.50 55.99
N ASP A 163 -9.77 -23.35 56.82
CA ASP A 163 -10.69 -24.42 56.42
C ASP A 163 -12.05 -24.19 57.11
N SER A 164 -13.15 -24.36 56.39
CA SER A 164 -14.51 -24.28 56.95
C SER A 164 -15.55 -24.83 55.98
N SER A 165 -16.12 -25.97 56.34
CA SER A 165 -17.19 -26.63 55.59
C SER A 165 -18.57 -26.09 55.97
N LYS A 166 -19.42 -25.82 54.96
CA LYS A 166 -20.88 -25.69 55.14
C LYS A 166 -21.63 -25.91 53.83
N ALA A 167 -22.46 -26.96 53.81
CA ALA A 167 -23.29 -27.29 52.65
C ALA A 167 -24.68 -26.61 52.73
N PRO A 168 -25.19 -26.03 51.63
CA PRO A 168 -26.58 -25.58 51.51
C PRO A 168 -27.46 -26.59 50.77
N SER A 169 -28.74 -26.67 51.15
CA SER A 169 -29.73 -27.60 50.59
C SER A 169 -30.19 -27.20 49.16
N PRO A 170 -30.64 -28.15 48.31
CA PRO A 170 -30.98 -27.87 46.91
C PRO A 170 -32.30 -27.10 46.77
N LYS A 171 -32.25 -25.85 46.27
CA LYS A 171 -33.43 -25.12 45.81
C LYS A 171 -33.66 -25.31 44.31
N ARG A 172 -34.77 -25.96 43.99
CA ARG A 172 -35.30 -26.27 42.66
C ARG A 172 -35.63 -25.01 41.85
N GLN A 173 -34.75 -24.56 40.97
CA GLN A 173 -35.06 -23.54 39.95
C GLN A 173 -35.37 -24.19 38.59
N LYS A 174 -36.59 -24.00 38.10
CA LYS A 174 -36.95 -24.19 36.68
C LYS A 174 -36.90 -22.83 36.00
N ASN A 175 -35.74 -22.44 35.46
CA ASN A 175 -35.69 -21.35 34.48
C ASN A 175 -35.57 -21.99 33.09
N ALA A 176 -36.62 -21.86 32.27
CA ALA A 176 -36.47 -22.12 30.84
C ALA A 176 -35.58 -21.03 30.24
N LYS A 177 -34.52 -21.40 29.51
CA LYS A 177 -33.83 -20.43 28.65
C LYS A 177 -34.84 -19.92 27.62
N GLN A 178 -35.17 -18.64 27.67
CA GLN A 178 -35.65 -17.95 26.47
C GLN A 178 -34.46 -17.87 25.52
N GLN A 179 -34.61 -18.39 24.30
CA GLN A 179 -33.63 -18.20 23.24
C GLN A 179 -33.56 -16.72 22.88
N SER A 180 -32.37 -16.26 22.54
CA SER A 180 -32.17 -14.89 22.08
C SER A 180 -32.91 -14.63 20.75
N PRO A 181 -33.27 -13.37 20.44
CA PRO A 181 -33.83 -13.02 19.14
C PRO A 181 -32.91 -13.37 17.95
N ALA A 182 -31.60 -13.50 18.19
CA ALA A 182 -30.62 -13.95 17.19
C ALA A 182 -30.70 -15.46 16.93
N GLU A 183 -30.72 -16.29 17.99
CA GLU A 183 -30.94 -17.75 17.87
C GLU A 183 -32.29 -18.04 17.20
N ALA A 184 -33.34 -17.29 17.52
CA ALA A 184 -34.67 -17.44 16.91
C ALA A 184 -34.67 -17.07 15.42
N ARG A 185 -33.89 -16.06 14.99
CA ARG A 185 -33.71 -15.71 13.57
C ARG A 185 -32.90 -16.77 12.82
N LEU A 186 -31.81 -17.26 13.41
CA LEU A 186 -30.98 -18.31 12.82
C LEU A 186 -31.78 -19.62 12.66
N ALA A 187 -32.53 -20.02 13.68
CA ALA A 187 -33.41 -21.19 13.62
C ALA A 187 -34.45 -21.05 12.49
N ARG A 188 -35.11 -19.89 12.39
CA ARG A 188 -36.11 -19.62 11.34
C ARG A 188 -35.51 -19.55 9.93
N ALA A 189 -34.29 -19.04 9.78
CA ALA A 189 -33.58 -19.03 8.50
C ALA A 189 -33.23 -20.47 8.06
N LEU A 190 -32.74 -21.30 8.99
CA LEU A 190 -32.47 -22.72 8.73
C LEU A 190 -33.77 -23.51 8.44
N GLU A 191 -34.88 -23.16 9.08
CA GLU A 191 -36.21 -23.76 8.83
C GLU A 191 -36.74 -23.42 7.43
N ILE A 192 -36.58 -22.17 6.96
CA ILE A 192 -36.90 -21.75 5.58
C ILE A 192 -36.00 -22.43 4.55
N LEU A 193 -34.71 -22.60 4.84
CA LEU A 193 -33.77 -23.33 3.98
C LEU A 193 -33.97 -24.85 4.00
N ALA A 194 -34.81 -25.37 4.90
CA ALA A 194 -35.15 -26.79 5.02
C ALA A 194 -36.56 -27.14 4.47
N SER A 195 -37.36 -26.15 4.06
CA SER A 195 -38.67 -26.42 3.42
C SER A 195 -38.51 -26.73 1.93
N GLU A 196 -39.08 -27.85 1.49
CA GLU A 196 -38.94 -28.36 0.11
C GLU A 196 -39.67 -27.51 -0.96
N ASP A 197 -40.50 -26.53 -0.54
CA ASP A 197 -41.32 -25.68 -1.41
C ASP A 197 -40.55 -24.56 -2.18
N TYR A 198 -39.22 -24.47 -2.05
CA TYR A 198 -38.43 -23.37 -2.63
C TYR A 198 -38.31 -23.40 -4.17
N GLU A 199 -38.39 -24.59 -4.80
CA GLU A 199 -38.11 -24.76 -6.23
C GLU A 199 -39.18 -24.16 -7.17
N ASP A 200 -40.44 -24.06 -6.76
CA ASP A 200 -41.57 -23.69 -7.66
C ASP A 200 -41.79 -22.16 -7.81
N GLY A 201 -40.92 -21.34 -7.21
CA GLY A 201 -41.10 -19.89 -7.12
C GLY A 201 -40.53 -19.02 -8.26
N LEU A 202 -39.61 -19.55 -9.08
CA LEU A 202 -38.72 -18.71 -9.89
C LEU A 202 -39.34 -18.10 -11.16
N ASP A 203 -40.46 -18.62 -11.66
CA ASP A 203 -40.97 -18.30 -13.01
C ASP A 203 -41.93 -17.08 -13.07
N ARG A 204 -41.98 -16.24 -12.01
CA ARG A 204 -42.94 -15.11 -11.89
C ARG A 204 -42.31 -13.74 -11.57
N LEU A 205 -41.21 -13.37 -12.24
CA LEU A 205 -40.69 -12.01 -12.19
C LEU A 205 -41.44 -11.03 -13.13
N PRO A 206 -41.97 -9.90 -12.63
CA PRO A 206 -42.65 -8.92 -13.47
C PRO A 206 -41.68 -8.12 -14.36
N LYS A 207 -42.03 -7.94 -15.64
CA LYS A 207 -41.19 -7.23 -16.62
C LYS A 207 -41.10 -5.73 -16.30
N LYS A 208 -39.88 -5.20 -16.19
CA LYS A 208 -39.60 -3.78 -15.93
C LYS A 208 -40.26 -2.86 -16.99
N PRO A 209 -40.92 -1.75 -16.58
CA PRO A 209 -41.42 -0.74 -17.52
C PRO A 209 -40.25 0.05 -18.16
N ALA A 210 -40.45 0.51 -19.39
CA ALA A 210 -39.44 1.25 -20.15
C ALA A 210 -39.24 2.69 -19.62
N PRO A 211 -38.01 3.27 -19.74
CA PRO A 211 -37.72 4.61 -19.23
C PRO A 211 -38.42 5.71 -20.03
N ARG A 212 -39.01 6.69 -19.34
CA ARG A 212 -39.57 7.91 -19.96
C ARG A 212 -38.46 8.82 -20.48
N ALA A 213 -38.69 9.45 -21.63
CA ALA A 213 -37.77 10.41 -22.23
C ALA A 213 -37.66 11.71 -21.40
N ALA A 214 -36.46 12.27 -21.33
CA ALA A 214 -36.19 13.51 -20.59
C ALA A 214 -36.59 14.77 -21.37
N ALA A 215 -37.22 15.74 -20.69
CA ALA A 215 -37.60 17.02 -21.27
C ALA A 215 -36.39 17.97 -21.44
N LYS A 216 -36.38 18.76 -22.51
CA LYS A 216 -35.33 19.74 -22.80
C LYS A 216 -35.48 20.99 -21.90
N LYS A 217 -34.35 21.53 -21.41
CA LYS A 217 -34.28 22.90 -20.87
C LYS A 217 -33.84 23.90 -21.97
N PRO A 218 -34.27 25.17 -21.92
CA PRO A 218 -33.90 26.19 -22.90
C PRO A 218 -32.48 26.72 -22.71
N ALA A 219 -31.97 27.45 -23.72
CA ALA A 219 -30.59 27.92 -23.79
C ALA A 219 -30.35 29.24 -23.03
N VAL A 220 -29.07 29.52 -22.74
CA VAL A 220 -28.60 30.76 -22.09
C VAL A 220 -27.97 31.69 -23.15
N GLU A 221 -28.43 32.93 -23.20
CA GLU A 221 -27.86 33.99 -24.04
C GLU A 221 -26.60 34.59 -23.38
N LYS A 222 -25.55 34.86 -24.17
CA LYS A 222 -24.29 35.49 -23.69
C LYS A 222 -23.96 36.76 -24.47
N LYS A 223 -24.05 37.91 -23.81
CA LYS A 223 -23.49 39.17 -24.32
C LYS A 223 -21.96 39.18 -24.20
N LYS A 224 -21.30 39.83 -25.16
CA LYS A 224 -19.86 40.18 -25.12
C LYS A 224 -19.67 41.58 -24.54
N SER A 225 -18.51 41.84 -23.94
CA SER A 225 -17.93 43.18 -23.75
C SER A 225 -16.40 43.08 -23.80
N SER A 226 -15.70 44.22 -23.93
CA SER A 226 -14.30 44.27 -24.34
C SER A 226 -13.53 45.45 -23.74
N SER A 227 -12.27 45.21 -23.32
CA SER A 227 -11.22 46.20 -23.04
C SER A 227 -9.90 45.42 -22.81
N GLN A 228 -8.83 45.59 -23.59
CA GLN A 228 -7.85 46.70 -23.71
C GLN A 228 -6.58 46.49 -22.86
N ASN A 229 -5.41 46.49 -23.51
CA ASN A 229 -4.06 46.62 -22.91
C ASN A 229 -3.66 48.11 -22.88
N PRO A 230 -2.76 48.54 -21.97
CA PRO A 230 -1.36 48.91 -22.33
C PRO A 230 -0.33 48.63 -21.18
N SER A 231 1.00 48.86 -21.26
CA SER A 231 2.02 48.81 -22.35
C SER A 231 3.44 49.02 -21.75
N SER A 232 4.51 48.47 -22.39
CA SER A 232 5.95 48.88 -22.22
C SER A 232 6.57 48.70 -20.80
N SER A 233 7.87 48.88 -20.49
CA SER A 233 9.12 49.36 -21.15
C SER A 233 10.31 48.76 -20.34
N ASP A 234 11.34 48.04 -20.80
CA ASP A 234 12.51 48.33 -21.67
C ASP A 234 13.88 48.26 -20.93
N LEU A 235 14.96 47.98 -21.70
CA LEU A 235 16.40 48.23 -21.47
C LEU A 235 17.15 47.85 -20.15
N SER A 236 18.19 47.00 -20.24
CA SER A 236 19.63 47.33 -19.96
C SER A 236 20.59 46.11 -19.87
N SER A 237 21.89 46.32 -20.17
CA SER A 237 23.06 45.39 -20.11
C SER A 237 24.36 46.17 -20.44
N PRO A 238 25.63 45.65 -20.39
CA PRO A 238 26.19 44.37 -19.90
C PRO A 238 27.20 44.62 -18.71
N PRO A 239 28.45 44.08 -18.53
CA PRO A 239 29.53 43.68 -19.48
C PRO A 239 30.07 42.23 -19.30
N SER A 240 31.34 41.94 -19.62
CA SER A 240 31.81 40.57 -19.99
C SER A 240 33.29 40.21 -19.81
N HIS A 241 33.55 38.98 -19.36
CA HIS A 241 34.79 38.17 -19.51
C HIS A 241 34.36 36.71 -19.88
N SER A 242 35.06 35.84 -20.63
CA SER A 242 36.48 35.41 -20.77
C SER A 242 36.98 34.59 -19.56
N SER A 243 37.48 33.35 -19.66
CA SER A 243 38.09 32.59 -20.79
C SER A 243 37.86 31.05 -20.73
N GLN A 244 38.63 30.33 -21.57
CA GLN A 244 38.93 28.88 -21.73
C GLN A 244 39.16 28.05 -20.42
N GLU A 245 39.28 26.71 -20.39
CA GLU A 245 39.60 25.70 -21.44
C GLU A 245 39.06 24.24 -21.20
N LYS A 246 39.74 23.23 -21.79
CA LYS A 246 39.54 21.76 -21.88
C LYS A 246 39.86 21.06 -20.52
N SER A 247 39.69 19.74 -20.26
CA SER A 247 39.15 18.56 -20.98
C SER A 247 38.78 17.43 -19.97
N ALA A 248 38.13 16.35 -20.45
CA ALA A 248 37.94 15.06 -19.77
C ALA A 248 39.20 14.14 -19.96
N PRO A 249 39.24 12.83 -19.57
CA PRO A 249 38.23 12.00 -18.91
C PRO A 249 38.75 11.12 -17.73
N ALA A 250 37.89 10.23 -17.22
CA ALA A 250 38.28 9.11 -16.35
C ALA A 250 38.52 7.81 -17.16
N PRO A 251 39.33 6.86 -16.66
CA PRO A 251 39.35 5.47 -17.14
C PRO A 251 38.66 4.50 -16.17
N ALA A 252 38.39 3.28 -16.62
CA ALA A 252 37.81 2.21 -15.82
C ALA A 252 38.45 0.83 -16.09
N ALA A 253 38.48 0.01 -15.04
CA ALA A 253 38.30 -1.45 -15.03
C ALA A 253 39.27 -2.40 -15.78
N ALA A 254 39.83 -3.33 -15.00
CA ALA A 254 40.05 -4.75 -15.35
C ALA A 254 39.76 -5.58 -14.06
N LYS A 255 39.22 -6.81 -14.01
CA LYS A 255 39.11 -7.99 -14.91
C LYS A 255 40.38 -8.83 -15.11
N SER A 256 40.39 -10.00 -14.44
CA SER A 256 41.20 -11.20 -14.74
C SER A 256 40.20 -12.38 -14.84
N LYS A 257 40.06 -13.07 -15.99
CA LYS A 257 40.79 -14.29 -16.41
C LYS A 257 40.70 -15.41 -15.36
N HIS A 258 39.87 -16.44 -15.59
CA HIS A 258 40.09 -17.64 -16.43
C HIS A 258 41.02 -18.70 -15.79
N MET A 259 40.45 -19.87 -15.46
CA MET A 259 41.16 -21.15 -15.40
C MET A 259 40.34 -22.26 -16.09
N ARG A 260 40.99 -23.42 -16.32
CA ARG A 260 40.56 -24.51 -17.20
C ARG A 260 39.67 -25.55 -16.52
N LYS A 261 38.91 -26.31 -17.33
CA LYS A 261 38.31 -27.60 -16.95
C LYS A 261 39.37 -28.72 -16.90
N PRO A 262 39.27 -29.69 -15.99
CA PRO A 262 39.82 -31.03 -16.15
C PRO A 262 38.79 -32.00 -16.79
N SER A 263 39.21 -33.23 -17.07
CA SER A 263 38.49 -34.25 -17.85
C SER A 263 37.63 -35.23 -17.03
N SER A 264 36.79 -35.99 -17.72
CA SER A 264 35.93 -37.04 -17.18
C SER A 264 36.68 -38.34 -16.85
N THR A 265 36.28 -38.99 -15.74
CA THR A 265 36.57 -40.41 -15.45
C THR A 265 35.27 -41.14 -15.16
N ALA A 266 35.03 -42.28 -15.81
CA ALA A 266 33.85 -43.11 -15.55
C ALA A 266 33.89 -43.74 -14.15
N ARG A 267 32.72 -43.98 -13.53
CA ARG A 267 32.63 -44.75 -12.29
C ARG A 267 31.34 -45.57 -12.21
N ALA A 268 31.51 -46.79 -11.69
CA ALA A 268 30.54 -47.87 -11.47
C ALA A 268 29.08 -47.47 -11.24
N GLY A 269 28.18 -48.32 -11.76
CA GLY A 269 26.74 -48.23 -11.54
C GLY A 269 26.37 -48.23 -10.06
N ARG A 270 25.39 -47.40 -9.71
CA ARG A 270 24.72 -47.43 -8.41
C ARG A 270 23.40 -48.16 -8.58
N SER A 271 23.00 -48.94 -7.58
CA SER A 271 21.63 -49.46 -7.50
C SER A 271 20.63 -48.30 -7.52
N ALA A 272 19.48 -48.54 -8.14
CA ALA A 272 18.37 -47.61 -8.03
C ALA A 272 17.93 -47.55 -6.56
N GLY A 273 18.20 -46.43 -5.90
CA GLY A 273 17.55 -46.12 -4.63
C GLY A 273 16.03 -46.02 -4.83
N PRO A 274 15.23 -46.15 -3.75
CA PRO A 274 13.79 -45.91 -3.85
C PRO A 274 13.54 -44.54 -4.50
N PRO A 275 12.53 -44.40 -5.37
CA PRO A 275 12.27 -43.16 -6.07
C PRO A 275 12.07 -42.06 -5.03
N VAL A 276 12.95 -41.05 -5.05
CA VAL A 276 12.82 -39.87 -4.19
C VAL A 276 11.45 -39.28 -4.46
N SER A 277 10.56 -39.38 -3.48
CA SER A 277 9.22 -38.82 -3.52
C SER A 277 9.37 -37.33 -3.86
N GLN A 278 8.99 -36.94 -5.07
CA GLN A 278 9.12 -35.55 -5.50
C GLN A 278 8.24 -34.70 -4.59
N GLU A 279 8.86 -33.92 -3.70
CA GLU A 279 8.14 -33.00 -2.82
C GLU A 279 7.24 -32.12 -3.68
N LYS A 280 5.93 -32.14 -3.41
CA LYS A 280 4.94 -31.39 -4.21
C LYS A 280 5.40 -29.94 -4.35
N PRO A 281 5.46 -29.39 -5.58
CA PRO A 281 6.14 -28.13 -5.86
C PRO A 281 5.48 -26.95 -5.14
N ASN A 282 6.03 -26.61 -3.97
CA ASN A 282 5.72 -25.44 -3.14
C ASN A 282 4.25 -25.02 -3.12
N GLU A 283 3.41 -25.89 -2.56
CA GLU A 283 2.03 -25.56 -2.16
C GLU A 283 2.05 -24.49 -1.06
N GLY A 284 1.97 -23.23 -1.47
CA GLY A 284 1.98 -22.06 -0.61
C GLY A 284 1.11 -20.95 -1.19
N ILE A 285 0.69 -20.02 -0.34
CA ILE A 285 -0.29 -18.97 -0.67
C ILE A 285 0.33 -17.60 -0.40
N VAL A 286 0.21 -16.68 -1.35
CA VAL A 286 0.56 -15.26 -1.15
C VAL A 286 -0.69 -14.40 -1.17
N ILE A 287 -0.96 -13.68 -0.09
CA ILE A 287 -2.05 -12.71 0.03
C ILE A 287 -1.44 -11.32 -0.13
N ILE A 288 -1.97 -10.52 -1.05
CA ILE A 288 -1.46 -9.19 -1.37
C ILE A 288 -2.46 -8.15 -0.89
N GLY A 289 -2.10 -7.44 0.19
CA GLY A 289 -2.93 -6.52 0.94
C GLY A 289 -3.13 -7.01 2.39
N ALA A 290 -2.57 -6.28 3.36
CA ALA A 290 -2.74 -6.49 4.79
C ALA A 290 -3.84 -5.59 5.39
N GLY A 291 -4.87 -5.30 4.59
CA GLY A 291 -6.14 -4.74 5.09
C GLY A 291 -7.00 -5.83 5.75
N VAL A 292 -8.08 -5.42 6.42
CA VAL A 292 -8.93 -6.32 7.24
C VAL A 292 -9.40 -7.57 6.48
N ILE A 293 -9.75 -7.44 5.20
CA ILE A 293 -10.13 -8.56 4.33
C ILE A 293 -8.98 -9.55 4.14
N GLY A 294 -7.78 -9.08 3.76
CA GLY A 294 -6.63 -9.96 3.54
C GLY A 294 -6.15 -10.64 4.83
N LEU A 295 -6.32 -9.98 5.97
CA LEU A 295 -6.06 -10.56 7.28
C LEU A 295 -7.11 -11.64 7.65
N PHE A 296 -8.40 -11.43 7.39
CA PHE A 296 -9.41 -12.49 7.59
C PHE A 296 -9.22 -13.66 6.63
N THR A 297 -8.89 -13.42 5.35
CA THR A 297 -8.50 -14.51 4.42
C THR A 297 -7.30 -15.30 4.94
N ALA A 298 -6.29 -14.63 5.52
CA ALA A 298 -5.14 -15.29 6.14
C ALA A 298 -5.53 -16.12 7.36
N LEU A 299 -6.40 -15.58 8.23
CA LEU A 299 -6.90 -16.25 9.43
C LEU A 299 -7.68 -17.53 9.09
N GLU A 300 -8.63 -17.47 8.14
CA GLU A 300 -9.45 -18.63 7.79
C GLU A 300 -8.65 -19.74 7.12
N LEU A 301 -7.75 -19.40 6.19
CA LEU A 301 -6.83 -20.37 5.58
C LEU A 301 -5.91 -21.00 6.63
N ALA A 302 -5.31 -20.20 7.52
CA ALA A 302 -4.40 -20.69 8.56
C ALA A 302 -5.11 -21.55 9.61
N THR A 303 -6.36 -21.20 9.96
CA THR A 303 -7.20 -21.98 10.87
C THR A 303 -7.56 -23.33 10.27
N LYS A 304 -7.98 -23.37 8.99
CA LYS A 304 -8.27 -24.62 8.27
C LYS A 304 -7.02 -25.51 8.11
N ASP A 305 -5.85 -24.94 7.80
CA ASP A 305 -4.59 -25.70 7.77
C ASP A 305 -4.25 -26.28 9.16
N ALA A 306 -4.34 -25.48 10.23
CA ALA A 306 -4.08 -25.92 11.59
C ALA A 306 -5.06 -27.02 12.06
N THR A 307 -6.36 -26.89 11.76
CA THR A 307 -7.37 -27.93 12.02
C THR A 307 -7.08 -29.22 11.25
N ALA A 308 -6.52 -29.11 10.04
CA ALA A 308 -6.08 -30.27 9.25
C ALA A 308 -4.69 -30.81 9.66
N GLY A 309 -4.10 -30.33 10.76
CA GLY A 309 -2.79 -30.76 11.25
C GLY A 309 -1.60 -30.32 10.38
N LYS A 310 -1.79 -29.30 9.53
CA LYS A 310 -0.78 -28.77 8.60
C LYS A 310 -0.16 -27.50 9.15
N ALA A 311 1.14 -27.31 8.92
CA ALA A 311 1.78 -26.01 9.12
C ALA A 311 1.41 -25.09 7.93
N PRO A 312 0.74 -23.95 8.14
CA PRO A 312 0.26 -23.12 7.04
C PRO A 312 1.42 -22.48 6.26
N ARG A 313 1.29 -22.47 4.93
CA ARG A 313 2.30 -21.96 4.01
C ARG A 313 1.89 -20.61 3.40
N ILE A 314 1.36 -19.73 4.26
CA ILE A 314 0.73 -18.46 3.90
C ILE A 314 1.71 -17.30 4.14
N THR A 315 1.81 -16.38 3.18
CA THR A 315 2.55 -15.12 3.33
C THR A 315 1.69 -13.92 2.95
N VAL A 316 1.46 -13.00 3.88
CA VAL A 316 0.81 -11.71 3.62
C VAL A 316 1.86 -10.69 3.19
N VAL A 317 1.65 -10.02 2.07
CA VAL A 317 2.51 -8.99 1.47
C VAL A 317 1.75 -7.68 1.44
N ASP A 318 2.34 -6.60 1.96
CA ASP A 318 1.79 -5.24 1.82
C ASP A 318 2.87 -4.22 1.44
N VAL A 319 2.44 -3.18 0.74
CA VAL A 319 3.26 -2.06 0.29
C VAL A 319 3.63 -1.12 1.44
N ASN A 320 2.75 -1.00 2.44
CA ASN A 320 2.93 -0.22 3.67
C ASN A 320 3.79 -1.01 4.67
N ASP A 321 4.46 -0.31 5.58
CA ASP A 321 5.30 -0.88 6.65
C ASP A 321 4.51 -1.40 7.86
N GLY A 322 3.20 -1.12 7.91
CA GLY A 322 2.26 -1.66 8.90
C GLY A 322 1.05 -2.38 8.27
N ILE A 323 0.26 -3.03 9.12
CA ILE A 323 -1.06 -3.57 8.78
C ILE A 323 -2.13 -2.49 8.76
N CYS A 324 -3.19 -2.68 7.97
CA CYS A 324 -4.40 -1.86 7.94
C CYS A 324 -4.19 -0.34 7.76
N CYS A 325 -3.01 0.15 7.38
CA CYS A 325 -2.62 1.58 7.34
C CYS A 325 -3.49 2.50 6.47
N LEU A 326 -4.37 1.95 5.65
CA LEU A 326 -5.28 2.66 4.75
C LEU A 326 -6.72 2.56 5.28
N ALA A 327 -7.71 2.29 4.41
CA ALA A 327 -9.13 2.38 4.76
C ALA A 327 -9.59 1.48 5.93
N SER A 328 -8.94 0.33 6.16
CA SER A 328 -9.31 -0.59 7.24
C SER A 328 -9.05 0.00 8.63
N GLY A 329 -7.84 0.49 8.91
CA GLY A 329 -7.48 1.08 10.21
C GLY A 329 -8.02 2.49 10.43
N HIS A 330 -8.44 3.17 9.35
CA HIS A 330 -9.11 4.46 9.44
C HIS A 330 -10.64 4.36 9.56
N SER A 331 -11.24 3.17 9.43
CA SER A 331 -12.70 3.04 9.39
C SER A 331 -13.35 3.51 10.70
N ALA A 332 -14.66 3.77 10.66
CA ALA A 332 -15.43 4.06 11.88
C ALA A 332 -15.80 2.79 12.66
N GLY A 333 -15.34 1.60 12.27
CA GLY A 333 -15.57 0.34 13.00
C GLY A 333 -17.03 -0.13 13.12
N VAL A 334 -17.98 0.58 12.48
CA VAL A 334 -19.39 0.21 12.43
C VAL A 334 -19.59 -1.09 11.65
N LEU A 335 -20.32 -2.01 12.26
CA LEU A 335 -20.77 -3.28 11.69
C LEU A 335 -22.25 -3.13 11.29
N SER A 336 -22.50 -2.94 10.01
CA SER A 336 -23.86 -2.79 9.45
C SER A 336 -23.89 -3.14 7.97
N HIS A 337 -25.02 -3.71 7.53
CA HIS A 337 -25.33 -3.99 6.13
C HIS A 337 -26.21 -2.91 5.46
N ARG A 338 -26.61 -1.87 6.21
CA ARG A 338 -27.50 -0.80 5.74
C ARG A 338 -27.00 -0.13 4.46
N GLY A 339 -27.74 -0.28 3.36
CA GLY A 339 -27.37 0.30 2.07
C GLY A 339 -26.37 -0.52 1.25
N LEU A 340 -26.12 -1.78 1.62
CA LEU A 340 -25.66 -2.80 0.66
C LEU A 340 -26.76 -3.14 -0.35
N ASP A 341 -26.36 -3.80 -1.43
CA ASP A 341 -27.26 -4.37 -2.44
C ASP A 341 -27.81 -5.71 -1.93
N ASP A 342 -29.11 -5.98 -2.14
CA ASP A 342 -29.77 -7.21 -1.65
C ASP A 342 -29.12 -8.49 -2.19
N GLY A 343 -28.47 -8.44 -3.36
CA GLY A 343 -27.69 -9.55 -3.92
C GLY A 343 -26.44 -9.92 -3.12
N LEU A 344 -26.12 -9.16 -2.04
CA LEU A 344 -25.03 -9.43 -1.11
C LEU A 344 -25.51 -10.01 0.23
N LEU A 345 -26.82 -10.19 0.45
CA LEU A 345 -27.36 -10.70 1.71
C LEU A 345 -26.75 -12.05 2.14
N PRO A 346 -26.55 -13.07 1.26
CA PRO A 346 -25.85 -14.30 1.66
C PRO A 346 -24.42 -14.08 2.18
N LEU A 347 -23.73 -13.04 1.69
CA LEU A 347 -22.40 -12.65 2.18
C LEU A 347 -22.47 -11.87 3.51
N VAL A 348 -23.56 -11.11 3.73
CA VAL A 348 -23.87 -10.48 5.02
C VAL A 348 -24.13 -11.57 6.07
N ASP A 349 -24.98 -12.54 5.76
CA ASP A 349 -25.33 -13.65 6.66
C ASP A 349 -24.09 -14.50 7.01
N ALA A 350 -23.28 -14.87 6.02
CA ALA A 350 -22.01 -15.55 6.26
C ALA A 350 -21.04 -14.72 7.13
N ALA A 351 -20.94 -13.41 6.89
CA ALA A 351 -20.12 -12.54 7.72
C ALA A 351 -20.66 -12.41 9.16
N TYR A 352 -21.98 -12.30 9.34
CA TYR A 352 -22.64 -12.18 10.65
C TYR A 352 -22.53 -13.50 11.44
N ALA A 353 -22.73 -14.65 10.80
CA ALA A 353 -22.51 -15.97 11.39
C ALA A 353 -21.05 -16.15 11.83
N ARG A 354 -20.08 -15.70 11.01
CA ARG A 354 -18.67 -15.76 11.37
C ARG A 354 -18.29 -14.76 12.47
N TRP A 355 -18.88 -13.57 12.52
CA TRP A 355 -18.74 -12.64 13.66
C TRP A 355 -19.26 -13.26 14.96
N ALA A 356 -20.47 -13.83 14.95
CA ALA A 356 -21.03 -14.52 16.12
C ALA A 356 -20.10 -15.65 16.59
N LYS A 357 -19.63 -16.49 15.67
CA LYS A 357 -18.67 -17.55 15.98
C LYS A 357 -17.36 -17.02 16.59
N LEU A 358 -16.84 -15.87 16.13
CA LEU A 358 -15.65 -15.24 16.72
C LEU A 358 -15.89 -14.68 18.12
N PHE A 359 -17.13 -14.29 18.45
CA PHE A 359 -17.54 -13.92 19.80
C PHE A 359 -17.70 -15.13 20.73
N ASP A 360 -18.09 -16.30 20.20
CA ASP A 360 -18.25 -17.54 20.96
C ASP A 360 -16.93 -18.33 21.14
N GLU A 361 -15.95 -18.19 20.23
CA GLU A 361 -14.68 -18.96 20.23
C GLU A 361 -13.57 -18.34 21.12
N GLU A 362 -13.67 -17.06 21.49
CA GLU A 362 -12.58 -16.27 22.09
C GLU A 362 -13.11 -15.36 23.22
N ASP A 363 -13.11 -15.84 24.47
CA ASP A 363 -13.72 -15.15 25.64
C ASP A 363 -13.37 -13.65 25.76
N ASP A 364 -12.09 -13.29 25.53
CA ASP A 364 -11.59 -11.92 25.67
C ASP A 364 -11.85 -11.03 24.42
N PHE A 365 -12.43 -11.55 23.34
CA PHE A 365 -12.49 -10.87 22.03
C PHE A 365 -13.16 -9.49 22.09
N PHE A 366 -14.26 -9.36 22.84
CA PHE A 366 -14.99 -8.11 23.01
C PHE A 366 -14.11 -6.98 23.58
N ASP A 367 -13.38 -7.26 24.67
CA ASP A 367 -12.48 -6.30 25.31
C ASP A 367 -11.23 -6.05 24.44
N LEU A 368 -10.72 -7.09 23.77
CA LEU A 368 -9.57 -7.01 22.88
C LEU A 368 -9.84 -6.13 21.66
N VAL A 369 -10.98 -6.26 20.97
CA VAL A 369 -11.35 -5.42 19.82
C VAL A 369 -12.13 -4.15 20.20
N GLY A 370 -12.48 -3.98 21.47
CA GLY A 370 -13.25 -2.83 21.97
C GLY A 370 -14.68 -2.77 21.43
N LEU A 371 -15.37 -3.91 21.30
CA LEU A 371 -16.74 -3.95 20.80
C LEU A 371 -17.72 -3.44 21.87
N GLY A 372 -18.50 -2.41 21.53
CA GLY A 372 -19.63 -1.99 22.36
C GLY A 372 -20.72 -3.07 22.41
N ARG A 373 -21.27 -3.35 23.59
CA ARG A 373 -22.29 -4.40 23.78
C ARG A 373 -23.51 -4.18 22.88
N MET A 374 -23.94 -5.25 22.23
CA MET A 374 -25.05 -5.26 21.25
C MET A 374 -26.43 -4.99 21.89
N ASP A 375 -26.55 -5.11 23.21
CA ASP A 375 -27.81 -5.03 23.96
C ASP A 375 -28.47 -3.63 23.98
N GLN A 376 -27.76 -2.59 23.52
CA GLN A 376 -28.33 -1.24 23.31
C GLN A 376 -28.67 -0.92 21.84
N ALA A 377 -28.36 -1.81 20.88
CA ALA A 377 -28.59 -1.59 19.46
C ALA A 377 -29.97 -2.06 18.95
N ALA A 378 -30.74 -2.76 19.80
CA ALA A 378 -31.93 -3.55 19.43
C ALA A 378 -33.17 -2.79 18.87
N GLU A 379 -33.03 -1.51 18.51
CA GLU A 379 -34.06 -0.70 17.84
C GLU A 379 -33.78 -0.47 16.33
N ASP A 380 -32.57 -0.76 15.82
CA ASP A 380 -32.21 -0.60 14.40
C ASP A 380 -31.68 -1.93 13.86
N GLU A 381 -32.52 -2.67 13.12
CA GLU A 381 -32.24 -4.06 12.70
C GLU A 381 -31.03 -4.19 11.77
N ASP A 382 -30.64 -3.08 11.10
CA ASP A 382 -29.51 -3.07 10.17
C ASP A 382 -28.15 -2.97 10.89
N HIS A 383 -28.13 -2.65 12.20
CA HIS A 383 -26.91 -2.30 12.94
C HIS A 383 -26.49 -3.40 13.93
N PHE A 384 -25.39 -4.08 13.62
CA PHE A 384 -24.87 -5.20 14.41
C PHE A 384 -23.94 -4.77 15.55
N GLY A 385 -23.30 -3.60 15.45
CA GLY A 385 -22.49 -3.03 16.52
C GLY A 385 -21.33 -2.16 16.02
N HIS A 386 -20.35 -1.92 16.89
CA HIS A 386 -19.13 -1.17 16.56
C HIS A 386 -17.91 -1.70 17.32
N LEU A 387 -16.75 -1.70 16.68
CA LEU A 387 -15.44 -2.07 17.25
C LEU A 387 -14.37 -1.01 16.98
N ASP A 388 -13.19 -1.15 17.57
CA ASP A 388 -11.98 -0.39 17.24
C ASP A 388 -11.21 -1.12 16.11
N PRO A 389 -11.11 -0.56 14.89
CA PRO A 389 -10.46 -1.23 13.76
C PRO A 389 -8.94 -1.40 13.91
N LEU A 390 -8.28 -0.59 14.75
CA LEU A 390 -6.86 -0.71 15.02
C LEU A 390 -6.60 -1.85 16.02
N ARG A 391 -7.47 -2.01 17.01
CA ARG A 391 -7.49 -3.19 17.89
C ARG A 391 -7.81 -4.46 17.11
N LEU A 392 -8.86 -4.46 16.28
CA LEU A 392 -9.19 -5.58 15.40
C LEU A 392 -8.02 -5.96 14.50
N ALA A 393 -7.37 -4.99 13.85
CA ALA A 393 -6.20 -5.24 13.01
C ALA A 393 -5.05 -5.87 13.81
N LYS A 394 -4.76 -5.36 15.00
CA LYS A 394 -3.74 -5.89 15.90
C LYS A 394 -4.05 -7.33 16.32
N TRP A 395 -5.28 -7.62 16.76
CA TRP A 395 -5.74 -8.96 17.10
C TRP A 395 -5.59 -9.92 15.91
N LEU A 396 -6.07 -9.52 14.74
CA LEU A 396 -5.98 -10.31 13.50
C LEU A 396 -4.53 -10.68 13.15
N HIS A 397 -3.60 -9.72 13.21
CA HIS A 397 -2.18 -9.97 12.96
C HIS A 397 -1.59 -10.92 13.99
N GLN A 398 -1.84 -10.69 15.28
CA GLN A 398 -1.34 -11.56 16.35
C GLN A 398 -1.89 -12.99 16.24
N ARG A 399 -3.16 -13.17 15.86
CA ARG A 399 -3.77 -14.49 15.65
C ARG A 399 -3.19 -15.18 14.41
N CYS A 400 -2.97 -14.44 13.32
CA CYS A 400 -2.29 -14.95 12.12
C CYS A 400 -0.84 -15.37 12.40
N GLU A 401 -0.05 -14.54 13.10
CA GLU A 401 1.32 -14.87 13.50
C GLU A 401 1.38 -16.10 14.40
N ALA A 402 0.46 -16.21 15.38
CA ALA A 402 0.36 -17.36 16.27
C ALA A 402 0.00 -18.67 15.55
N LEU A 403 -0.71 -18.60 14.42
CA LEU A 403 -0.97 -19.75 13.53
C LEU A 403 0.20 -20.03 12.56
N GLY A 404 1.20 -19.14 12.45
CA GLY A 404 2.38 -19.31 11.60
C GLY A 404 2.34 -18.56 10.25
N VAL A 405 1.39 -17.65 10.05
CA VAL A 405 1.34 -16.80 8.84
C VAL A 405 2.55 -15.86 8.82
N ALA A 406 3.28 -15.82 7.71
CA ALA A 406 4.44 -14.94 7.55
C ALA A 406 4.02 -13.56 7.01
N PHE A 407 4.58 -12.48 7.57
CA PHE A 407 4.32 -11.11 7.11
C PHE A 407 5.51 -10.52 6.33
N ARG A 408 5.21 -9.85 5.22
CA ARG A 408 6.14 -9.14 4.32
C ARG A 408 5.62 -7.75 4.04
N LEU A 409 5.69 -6.91 5.05
CA LEU A 409 5.37 -5.48 4.98
C LEU A 409 6.49 -4.70 4.25
N ALA A 410 6.24 -3.43 3.95
CA ALA A 410 7.10 -2.53 3.18
C ALA A 410 7.56 -3.11 1.83
N SER A 411 6.76 -3.99 1.22
CA SER A 411 7.15 -4.86 0.10
C SER A 411 6.20 -4.70 -1.08
N HIS A 412 6.68 -4.06 -2.14
CA HIS A 412 5.95 -3.87 -3.39
C HIS A 412 5.92 -5.18 -4.19
N PRO A 413 4.75 -5.78 -4.48
CA PRO A 413 4.64 -6.83 -5.50
C PRO A 413 4.87 -6.25 -6.90
N THR A 414 5.58 -6.97 -7.76
CA THR A 414 6.02 -6.47 -9.08
C THR A 414 5.89 -7.44 -10.25
N ALA A 415 5.60 -8.71 -10.00
CA ALA A 415 5.13 -9.68 -11.00
C ALA A 415 4.58 -10.94 -10.30
N ILE A 416 3.60 -11.61 -10.91
CA ILE A 416 3.32 -13.02 -10.60
C ILE A 416 4.23 -13.88 -11.48
N VAL A 417 4.98 -14.78 -10.87
CA VAL A 417 5.87 -15.72 -11.54
C VAL A 417 5.06 -16.95 -11.94
N ARG A 418 5.14 -17.32 -13.22
CA ARG A 418 4.44 -18.48 -13.80
C ARG A 418 5.44 -19.44 -14.46
N ASN A 419 5.09 -20.72 -14.51
CA ASN A 419 5.82 -21.72 -15.29
C ASN A 419 5.41 -21.71 -16.78
N ALA A 420 6.00 -22.59 -17.59
CA ALA A 420 5.69 -22.70 -19.02
C ALA A 420 4.24 -23.15 -19.33
N GLY A 421 3.55 -23.75 -18.36
CA GLY A 421 2.11 -24.08 -18.42
C GLY A 421 1.21 -22.98 -17.84
N TYR A 422 1.71 -21.75 -17.71
CA TYR A 422 1.03 -20.58 -17.12
C TYR A 422 0.60 -20.73 -15.65
N GLN A 423 0.94 -21.83 -14.98
CA GLN A 423 0.62 -22.03 -13.57
C GLN A 423 1.48 -21.11 -12.70
N VAL A 424 0.90 -20.58 -11.63
CA VAL A 424 1.59 -19.75 -10.64
C VAL A 424 2.64 -20.58 -9.90
N THR A 425 3.84 -20.00 -9.73
CA THR A 425 4.96 -20.58 -8.98
C THR A 425 5.60 -19.62 -7.96
N GLY A 426 5.19 -18.35 -7.95
CA GLY A 426 5.63 -17.38 -6.95
C GLY A 426 5.14 -15.95 -7.20
N VAL A 427 5.44 -15.05 -6.27
CA VAL A 427 5.27 -13.59 -6.43
C VAL A 427 6.63 -12.90 -6.27
N CYS A 428 6.98 -12.04 -7.22
CA CYS A 428 8.21 -11.24 -7.19
C CYS A 428 7.96 -9.92 -6.46
N VAL A 429 8.54 -9.77 -5.27
CA VAL A 429 8.42 -8.57 -4.42
C VAL A 429 9.74 -7.78 -4.35
N LYS A 430 9.65 -6.48 -4.05
CA LYS A 430 10.79 -5.59 -3.78
C LYS A 430 10.51 -4.75 -2.54
N GLY A 431 11.46 -4.64 -1.63
CA GLY A 431 11.33 -3.71 -0.51
C GLY A 431 11.22 -2.27 -0.99
N ALA A 432 10.37 -1.45 -0.37
CA ALA A 432 10.06 -0.08 -0.80
C ALA A 432 11.32 0.80 -0.98
N ASN A 433 12.29 0.64 -0.07
CA ASN A 433 13.55 1.37 -0.07
C ASN A 433 14.65 0.72 -0.94
N ALA A 434 14.40 -0.43 -1.56
CA ALA A 434 15.41 -1.29 -2.18
C ALA A 434 15.74 -0.89 -3.65
N VAL A 435 16.04 0.39 -3.89
CA VAL A 435 16.30 0.93 -5.23
C VAL A 435 17.49 0.22 -5.90
N GLY A 436 17.19 -0.62 -6.90
CA GLY A 436 18.18 -1.39 -7.65
C GLY A 436 18.56 -2.75 -7.05
N SER A 437 17.87 -3.22 -6.01
CA SER A 437 18.00 -4.63 -5.61
C SER A 437 17.42 -5.55 -6.68
N LYS A 438 17.84 -6.82 -6.66
CA LYS A 438 17.03 -7.88 -7.28
C LYS A 438 15.72 -8.02 -6.49
N GLY A 439 14.64 -8.40 -7.16
CA GLY A 439 13.40 -8.79 -6.47
C GLY A 439 13.59 -10.12 -5.76
N LEU A 440 12.90 -10.30 -4.63
CA LEU A 440 12.75 -11.57 -3.95
C LEU A 440 11.54 -12.29 -4.57
N VAL A 441 11.69 -13.56 -4.95
CA VAL A 441 10.53 -14.40 -5.30
C VAL A 441 10.09 -15.14 -4.05
N ILE A 442 8.84 -14.94 -3.64
CA ILE A 442 8.15 -15.74 -2.62
C ILE A 442 7.50 -16.92 -3.35
N PRO A 443 7.89 -18.18 -3.10
CA PRO A 443 7.28 -19.34 -3.77
C PRO A 443 5.83 -19.55 -3.33
N CYS A 444 4.93 -19.74 -4.27
CA CYS A 444 3.51 -20.03 -4.00
C CYS A 444 2.85 -20.70 -5.21
N SER A 445 1.80 -21.47 -4.98
CA SER A 445 0.93 -22.05 -6.01
C SER A 445 -0.39 -21.28 -6.18
N GLN A 446 -0.75 -20.39 -5.25
CA GLN A 446 -1.95 -19.54 -5.33
C GLN A 446 -1.68 -18.11 -4.84
N VAL A 447 -2.42 -17.13 -5.37
CA VAL A 447 -2.33 -15.71 -4.99
C VAL A 447 -3.73 -15.13 -4.71
N VAL A 448 -3.87 -14.34 -3.65
CA VAL A 448 -5.07 -13.51 -3.37
C VAL A 448 -4.71 -12.03 -3.53
N LEU A 449 -5.53 -11.25 -4.22
CA LEU A 449 -5.43 -9.79 -4.28
C LEU A 449 -6.54 -9.15 -3.45
N ALA A 450 -6.17 -8.62 -2.28
CA ALA A 450 -7.03 -7.97 -1.29
C ALA A 450 -6.63 -6.50 -1.04
N ALA A 451 -5.98 -5.85 -2.00
CA ALA A 451 -5.44 -4.49 -1.92
C ALA A 451 -6.50 -3.36 -2.01
N GLY A 452 -7.74 -3.64 -1.58
CA GLY A 452 -8.85 -2.67 -1.57
C GLY A 452 -9.06 -1.99 -2.92
N PRO A 453 -9.13 -0.63 -2.98
CA PRO A 453 -9.39 0.10 -4.22
C PRO A 453 -8.27 -0.01 -5.27
N PHE A 454 -7.08 -0.51 -4.89
CA PHE A 454 -5.95 -0.66 -5.80
C PHE A 454 -5.95 -2.00 -6.54
N THR A 455 -6.76 -2.98 -6.13
CA THR A 455 -6.79 -4.33 -6.73
C THR A 455 -6.96 -4.33 -8.26
N PRO A 456 -7.82 -3.50 -8.90
CA PRO A 456 -7.91 -3.45 -10.36
C PRO A 456 -6.61 -3.05 -11.07
N ALA A 457 -5.98 -1.96 -10.62
CA ALA A 457 -4.73 -1.47 -11.20
C ALA A 457 -3.56 -2.43 -10.89
N LEU A 458 -3.55 -3.01 -9.70
CA LEU A 458 -2.55 -3.98 -9.27
C LEU A 458 -2.65 -5.30 -10.04
N TYR A 459 -3.86 -5.80 -10.29
CA TYR A 459 -4.07 -6.97 -11.14
C TYR A 459 -3.56 -6.71 -12.57
N GLN A 460 -3.90 -5.56 -13.17
CA GLN A 460 -3.40 -5.19 -14.50
C GLN A 460 -1.86 -5.06 -14.55
N HIS A 461 -1.23 -4.67 -13.43
CA HIS A 461 0.23 -4.62 -13.29
C HIS A 461 0.86 -6.02 -13.10
N LEU A 462 0.23 -6.93 -12.37
CA LEU A 462 0.79 -8.26 -12.06
C LEU A 462 0.47 -9.34 -13.10
N CYS A 463 -0.66 -9.20 -13.81
CA CYS A 463 -1.21 -10.15 -14.77
C CYS A 463 -1.22 -9.56 -16.19
N HIS A 464 -0.04 -9.29 -16.74
CA HIS A 464 0.09 -8.76 -18.10
C HIS A 464 -0.53 -9.69 -19.15
N GLY A 465 -1.52 -9.19 -19.90
CA GLY A 465 -2.21 -9.91 -20.98
C GLY A 465 -3.59 -10.45 -20.59
N ASP A 466 -3.90 -10.54 -19.29
CA ASP A 466 -5.24 -10.90 -18.84
C ASP A 466 -6.26 -9.80 -19.19
N ALA A 467 -7.53 -10.18 -19.37
CA ALA A 467 -8.62 -9.22 -19.53
C ALA A 467 -8.69 -8.25 -18.34
N ALA A 468 -9.14 -7.01 -18.55
CA ALA A 468 -9.35 -6.07 -17.45
C ALA A 468 -10.28 -6.64 -16.36
N LEU A 469 -10.12 -6.15 -15.13
CA LEU A 469 -11.12 -6.34 -14.09
C LEU A 469 -12.26 -5.32 -14.28
N PRO A 470 -13.48 -5.61 -13.81
CA PRO A 470 -14.55 -4.61 -13.72
C PRO A 470 -14.04 -3.34 -13.02
N PRO A 471 -14.30 -2.14 -13.58
CA PRO A 471 -13.89 -0.90 -12.94
C PRO A 471 -14.79 -0.63 -11.73
N THR A 472 -14.18 -0.46 -10.56
CA THR A 472 -14.86 0.00 -9.35
C THR A 472 -14.76 1.52 -9.21
N GLU A 473 -15.78 2.15 -8.64
CA GLU A 473 -15.73 3.59 -8.39
C GLU A 473 -14.87 3.85 -7.15
N VAL A 474 -13.66 4.38 -7.37
CA VAL A 474 -12.78 4.79 -6.26
C VAL A 474 -13.17 6.17 -5.76
N GLN A 475 -13.55 6.22 -4.48
CA GLN A 475 -13.98 7.43 -3.76
C GLN A 475 -12.95 7.78 -2.68
N GLN A 476 -12.91 9.06 -2.27
CA GLN A 476 -12.09 9.48 -1.13
C GLN A 476 -12.94 9.55 0.14
N ALA A 477 -12.68 8.63 1.06
CA ALA A 477 -13.25 8.62 2.40
C ALA A 477 -12.39 9.47 3.33
N HIS A 478 -13.06 10.17 4.24
CA HIS A 478 -12.46 11.00 5.26
C HIS A 478 -13.04 10.63 6.62
N TRP A 479 -12.24 10.83 7.68
CA TRP A 479 -12.68 10.64 9.05
C TRP A 479 -12.31 11.82 9.92
N VAL A 480 -13.17 12.09 10.91
CA VAL A 480 -12.95 13.10 11.94
C VAL A 480 -13.29 12.48 13.27
N ASP A 481 -12.44 12.75 14.26
CA ASP A 481 -12.64 12.38 15.65
C ASP A 481 -13.22 13.59 16.41
N LEU A 482 -14.37 13.38 17.05
CA LEU A 482 -14.96 14.32 18.01
C LEU A 482 -14.61 13.90 19.45
N PRO A 483 -14.38 14.84 20.38
CA PRO A 483 -14.34 14.52 21.81
C PRO A 483 -15.68 13.92 22.26
N ILE A 484 -15.68 12.85 23.07
CA ILE A 484 -16.92 12.31 23.64
C ILE A 484 -17.41 13.20 24.78
N SER A 485 -18.57 13.81 24.56
CA SER A 485 -19.43 14.46 25.56
C SER A 485 -20.73 13.66 25.76
N LYS A 486 -21.55 14.02 26.77
CA LYS A 486 -22.87 13.39 26.98
C LYS A 486 -23.81 13.67 25.80
N GLU A 487 -23.69 14.87 25.24
CA GLU A 487 -24.49 15.41 24.16
C GLU A 487 -24.21 14.67 22.84
N THR A 488 -22.94 14.34 22.56
CA THR A 488 -22.55 13.48 21.43
C THR A 488 -22.96 12.01 21.57
N LEU A 489 -23.19 11.53 22.80
CA LEU A 489 -23.70 10.17 23.04
C LEU A 489 -25.23 10.10 22.94
N ALA A 490 -25.93 11.19 23.28
CA ALA A 490 -27.38 11.29 23.17
C ALA A 490 -27.88 11.43 21.72
N SER A 491 -27.02 11.89 20.80
CA SER A 491 -27.37 12.05 19.38
C SER A 491 -27.31 10.72 18.62
N LYS A 492 -28.48 10.14 18.30
CA LYS A 492 -28.55 9.10 17.25
C LYS A 492 -28.17 9.74 15.90
N PRO A 493 -27.15 9.25 15.16
CA PRO A 493 -26.81 9.76 13.85
C PRO A 493 -27.97 9.52 12.87
N THR A 494 -28.22 10.49 11.98
CA THR A 494 -29.30 10.42 10.98
C THR A 494 -28.73 10.40 9.56
N GLY A 495 -29.15 9.43 8.74
CA GLY A 495 -28.76 9.37 7.33
C GLY A 495 -27.31 8.93 7.12
N ALA A 496 -26.54 9.74 6.37
CA ALA A 496 -25.28 9.33 5.73
C ALA A 496 -24.01 9.37 6.61
N LEU A 497 -24.16 9.40 7.95
CA LEU A 497 -23.05 9.40 8.90
C LEU A 497 -22.95 8.06 9.62
N SER A 498 -21.84 7.34 9.43
CA SER A 498 -21.45 6.24 10.33
C SER A 498 -20.62 6.83 11.47
N MET A 499 -21.03 6.57 12.71
CA MET A 499 -20.39 7.10 13.91
C MET A 499 -20.20 5.99 14.95
N ALA A 500 -19.03 5.92 15.58
CA ALA A 500 -18.76 4.99 16.68
C ALA A 500 -17.79 5.59 17.72
N PRO A 501 -17.92 5.25 19.01
CA PRO A 501 -16.86 5.52 19.98
C PRO A 501 -15.61 4.70 19.61
N GLN A 502 -14.46 5.31 19.83
CA GLN A 502 -13.11 4.80 19.57
C GLN A 502 -12.18 5.27 20.69
N GLU A 503 -11.01 4.65 20.82
CA GLU A 503 -9.94 5.13 21.69
C GLU A 503 -8.75 5.58 20.83
N THR A 504 -8.26 6.78 21.06
CA THR A 504 -7.06 7.27 20.37
C THR A 504 -5.80 6.55 20.88
N PRO A 505 -4.67 6.62 20.17
CA PRO A 505 -3.38 6.13 20.69
C PRO A 505 -2.92 6.79 22.01
N GLY A 506 -3.56 7.87 22.45
CA GLY A 506 -3.32 8.52 23.76
C GLY A 506 -4.26 8.07 24.87
N GLY A 507 -5.19 7.15 24.62
CA GLY A 507 -6.23 6.72 25.59
C GLY A 507 -7.46 7.64 25.66
N GLU A 508 -7.47 8.75 24.92
CA GLU A 508 -8.63 9.64 24.85
C GLU A 508 -9.77 8.95 24.07
N LYS A 509 -10.98 8.95 24.65
CA LYS A 509 -12.16 8.39 23.98
C LYS A 509 -12.80 9.44 23.05
N VAL A 510 -12.92 9.09 21.78
CA VAL A 510 -13.41 9.95 20.70
C VAL A 510 -14.53 9.29 19.93
N LEU A 511 -15.44 10.07 19.37
CA LEU A 511 -16.51 9.62 18.49
C LEU A 511 -16.05 9.83 17.04
N ARG A 512 -15.68 8.75 16.36
CA ARG A 512 -15.16 8.79 14.98
C ARG A 512 -16.31 8.79 13.98
N LEU A 513 -16.34 9.81 13.12
CA LEU A 513 -17.30 9.95 12.03
C LEU A 513 -16.63 9.54 10.71
N ALA A 514 -17.26 8.64 9.96
CA ALA A 514 -16.94 8.43 8.55
C ALA A 514 -17.81 9.32 7.67
N MET A 515 -17.20 9.94 6.65
CA MET A 515 -17.94 10.58 5.56
C MET A 515 -17.25 10.28 4.22
N CYS A 516 -18.04 9.82 3.25
CA CYS A 516 -17.66 9.96 1.85
C CYS A 516 -17.88 11.42 1.44
N LEU A 517 -16.82 12.12 1.02
CA LEU A 517 -17.03 13.36 0.29
C LEU A 517 -17.43 12.97 -1.13
N GLU A 518 -18.68 13.27 -1.51
CA GLU A 518 -19.20 13.05 -2.86
C GLU A 518 -18.16 13.47 -3.91
N SER A 519 -17.89 12.59 -4.88
CA SER A 519 -16.92 12.90 -5.91
C SER A 519 -17.37 14.15 -6.67
N THR A 520 -16.46 15.12 -6.83
CA THR A 520 -16.78 16.45 -7.39
C THR A 520 -16.93 16.42 -8.91
N GLY A 521 -17.54 15.35 -9.45
CA GLY A 521 -17.43 14.90 -10.84
C GLY A 521 -16.00 14.50 -11.26
N THR A 522 -15.02 14.68 -10.38
CA THR A 522 -13.60 14.54 -10.68
C THR A 522 -13.16 13.12 -10.35
N LYS A 523 -12.79 12.33 -11.38
CA LYS A 523 -12.23 10.98 -11.18
C LYS A 523 -11.03 11.04 -10.24
N VAL A 524 -11.06 10.24 -9.18
CA VAL A 524 -9.98 10.13 -8.20
C VAL A 524 -8.75 9.51 -8.87
N ASP A 525 -7.67 10.29 -8.96
CA ASP A 525 -6.40 9.84 -9.51
C ASP A 525 -5.59 9.10 -8.44
N THR A 526 -5.78 7.78 -8.37
CA THR A 526 -5.10 6.88 -7.43
C THR A 526 -3.58 6.78 -7.65
N THR A 527 -3.03 7.37 -8.72
CA THR A 527 -1.57 7.44 -8.94
C THR A 527 -0.93 8.62 -8.20
N LYS A 528 -1.73 9.60 -7.79
CA LYS A 528 -1.26 10.73 -6.98
C LYS A 528 -1.21 10.35 -5.51
N ALA A 529 -0.11 10.71 -4.85
CA ALA A 529 -0.05 10.69 -3.40
C ALA A 529 -1.16 11.60 -2.83
N MET A 530 -1.95 11.05 -1.92
CA MET A 530 -3.05 11.76 -1.26
C MET A 530 -2.49 12.99 -0.51
N PRO A 531 -3.13 14.18 -0.56
CA PRO A 531 -2.59 15.42 0.01
C PRO A 531 -2.71 15.51 1.55
N GLN A 532 -2.47 14.41 2.25
CA GLN A 532 -2.42 14.35 3.70
C GLN A 532 -1.41 15.39 4.24
N GLY A 533 -1.85 16.20 5.20
CA GLY A 533 -1.01 17.18 5.88
C GLY A 533 -1.08 18.62 5.36
N GLN A 534 -1.64 18.90 4.17
CA GLN A 534 -1.76 20.30 3.72
C GLN A 534 -2.79 21.09 4.55
N PRO A 535 -2.46 22.29 5.10
CA PRO A 535 -3.37 23.06 5.96
C PRO A 535 -4.72 23.39 5.30
N ARG A 536 -4.70 23.97 4.08
CA ARG A 536 -5.91 24.29 3.30
C ARG A 536 -6.82 23.09 3.04
N TRP A 537 -6.25 21.89 2.93
CA TRP A 537 -7.01 20.65 2.75
C TRP A 537 -7.71 20.26 4.06
N LYS A 538 -7.01 20.34 5.21
CA LYS A 538 -7.63 20.17 6.53
C LYS A 538 -8.74 21.17 6.80
N GLU A 539 -8.51 22.46 6.50
CA GLU A 539 -9.51 23.54 6.64
C GLU A 539 -10.77 23.27 5.79
N SER A 540 -10.60 22.95 4.50
CA SER A 540 -11.72 22.67 3.61
C SER A 540 -12.50 21.41 3.99
N ILE A 541 -11.87 20.43 4.63
CA ILE A 541 -12.55 19.21 5.12
C ILE A 541 -13.26 19.50 6.43
N ALA A 542 -12.60 20.15 7.39
CA ALA A 542 -13.20 20.56 8.65
C ALA A 542 -14.46 21.43 8.45
N GLY A 543 -14.45 22.32 7.44
CA GLY A 543 -15.65 23.09 7.07
C GLY A 543 -16.83 22.23 6.60
N ARG A 544 -16.58 21.18 5.78
CA ARG A 544 -17.63 20.26 5.32
C ARG A 544 -18.12 19.35 6.44
N PHE A 545 -17.20 18.80 7.25
CA PHE A 545 -17.57 18.04 8.44
C PHE A 545 -18.39 18.88 9.42
N ARG A 546 -18.01 20.15 9.65
CA ARG A 546 -18.80 21.05 10.49
C ARG A 546 -20.23 21.23 9.96
N GLN A 547 -20.44 21.50 8.67
CA GLN A 547 -21.79 21.63 8.09
C GLN A 547 -22.63 20.35 8.26
N VAL A 548 -22.00 19.18 8.14
CA VAL A 548 -22.66 17.87 8.29
C VAL A 548 -22.93 17.56 9.77
N ILE A 549 -22.03 17.91 10.68
CA ILE A 549 -22.22 17.79 12.14
C ILE A 549 -23.29 18.80 12.61
N GLU A 550 -23.26 20.05 12.17
CA GLU A 550 -24.31 21.07 12.43
C GLU A 550 -25.71 20.58 12.04
N ARG A 551 -25.82 19.78 10.96
CA ARG A 551 -27.08 19.23 10.47
C ARG A 551 -27.56 17.99 11.23
N HIS A 552 -26.64 17.10 11.61
CA HIS A 552 -26.99 15.75 12.09
C HIS A 552 -26.68 15.51 13.58
N VAL A 553 -25.76 16.29 14.16
CA VAL A 553 -25.39 16.30 15.59
C VAL A 553 -25.14 17.75 16.04
N PRO A 554 -26.18 18.61 16.11
CA PRO A 554 -26.00 20.06 16.27
C PRO A 554 -25.21 20.45 17.52
N ALA A 555 -25.38 19.71 18.62
CA ALA A 555 -24.67 19.93 19.88
C ALA A 555 -23.14 19.77 19.78
N ALA A 556 -22.64 19.07 18.73
CA ALA A 556 -21.21 18.87 18.50
C ALA A 556 -20.57 19.89 17.54
N ALA A 557 -21.35 20.78 16.91
CA ALA A 557 -20.86 21.74 15.91
C ALA A 557 -19.71 22.63 16.42
N ALA A 558 -19.76 22.98 17.71
CA ALA A 558 -18.78 23.82 18.40
C ALA A 558 -17.53 23.06 18.88
N LEU A 559 -17.52 21.73 18.85
CA LEU A 559 -16.38 20.93 19.31
C LEU A 559 -15.17 21.05 18.35
N PRO A 560 -13.94 20.91 18.87
CA PRO A 560 -12.75 20.86 18.02
C PRO A 560 -12.76 19.59 17.15
N LEU A 561 -12.61 19.76 15.84
CA LEU A 561 -12.61 18.65 14.88
C LEU A 561 -11.19 18.07 14.71
N GLY A 562 -10.94 16.89 15.26
CA GLY A 562 -9.71 16.14 15.01
C GLY A 562 -9.73 15.51 13.63
N ALA A 563 -9.09 16.13 12.63
CA ALA A 563 -9.04 15.60 11.26
C ALA A 563 -8.23 14.28 11.17
N HIS A 564 -8.92 13.15 11.35
CA HIS A 564 -8.34 11.81 11.50
C HIS A 564 -8.11 11.10 10.15
N GLY A 565 -7.25 11.72 9.35
CA GLY A 565 -6.75 11.14 8.09
C GLY A 565 -7.78 11.07 6.96
N ALA A 566 -7.43 10.31 5.93
CA ALA A 566 -8.24 10.04 4.75
C ALA A 566 -7.66 8.83 4.02
N ALA A 567 -8.49 8.12 3.26
CA ALA A 567 -8.10 6.95 2.47
C ALA A 567 -9.02 6.79 1.26
N TYR A 568 -8.56 6.00 0.30
CA TYR A 568 -9.41 5.59 -0.82
C TYR A 568 -10.24 4.37 -0.42
N VAL A 569 -11.51 4.40 -0.80
CA VAL A 569 -12.43 3.25 -0.77
C VAL A 569 -12.94 3.00 -2.19
N SER A 570 -13.49 1.83 -2.46
CA SER A 570 -14.07 1.51 -3.77
C SER A 570 -15.39 0.80 -3.60
N THR A 571 -16.44 1.21 -4.31
CA THR A 571 -17.75 0.54 -4.34
C THR A 571 -17.83 -0.52 -5.45
N GLY A 572 -18.89 -1.31 -5.45
CA GLY A 572 -19.09 -2.44 -6.38
C GLY A 572 -18.28 -3.67 -5.97
N PRO A 573 -18.74 -4.46 -4.99
CA PRO A 573 -18.03 -5.65 -4.50
C PRO A 573 -17.74 -6.66 -5.60
N VAL A 574 -16.51 -7.19 -5.61
CA VAL A 574 -16.09 -8.25 -6.52
C VAL A 574 -15.36 -9.32 -5.74
N LEU A 575 -15.96 -10.51 -5.74
CA LEU A 575 -15.37 -11.79 -5.39
C LEU A 575 -15.19 -12.59 -6.69
N ALA A 576 -13.96 -12.98 -7.02
CA ALA A 576 -13.70 -13.71 -8.27
C ALA A 576 -12.42 -14.55 -8.20
N ALA A 577 -12.36 -15.62 -9.00
CA ALA A 577 -11.16 -16.40 -9.26
C ALA A 577 -10.83 -16.41 -10.76
N ARG A 578 -9.54 -16.37 -11.10
CA ARG A 578 -9.03 -16.43 -12.48
C ARG A 578 -7.82 -17.36 -12.52
N GLY A 579 -8.13 -18.66 -12.60
CA GLY A 579 -7.16 -19.71 -12.29
C GLY A 579 -6.68 -19.57 -10.84
N GLN A 580 -5.37 -19.67 -10.63
CA GLN A 580 -4.72 -19.58 -9.31
C GLN A 580 -4.62 -18.15 -8.74
N VAL A 581 -5.40 -17.18 -9.25
CA VAL A 581 -5.45 -15.79 -8.75
C VAL A 581 -6.86 -15.46 -8.31
N TYR A 582 -7.02 -15.20 -7.01
CA TYR A 582 -8.27 -14.89 -6.33
C TYR A 582 -8.33 -13.38 -6.02
N LEU A 583 -9.53 -12.81 -6.05
CA LEU A 583 -9.76 -11.36 -6.04
C LEU A 583 -10.84 -11.01 -5.02
N ALA A 584 -10.54 -10.05 -4.14
CA ALA A 584 -11.49 -9.50 -3.17
C ALA A 584 -11.31 -7.97 -3.06
N TYR A 585 -12.26 -7.21 -3.59
CA TYR A 585 -12.25 -5.73 -3.55
C TYR A 585 -13.66 -5.15 -3.76
N GLY A 586 -13.82 -3.81 -3.72
CA GLY A 586 -15.11 -3.16 -4.01
C GLY A 586 -16.09 -3.01 -2.84
N PHE A 587 -15.70 -3.40 -1.62
CA PHE A 587 -16.59 -3.44 -0.43
C PHE A 587 -16.89 -2.09 0.23
N GLY A 588 -16.41 -0.96 -0.31
CA GLY A 588 -16.72 0.39 0.15
C GLY A 588 -16.51 0.59 1.66
N PHE A 589 -17.53 1.13 2.32
CA PHE A 589 -17.55 1.37 3.77
C PHE A 589 -17.86 0.09 4.58
N HIS A 590 -18.52 -0.89 3.97
CA HIS A 590 -18.89 -2.18 4.60
C HIS A 590 -17.73 -3.20 4.60
N GLY A 591 -16.56 -2.81 4.09
CA GLY A 591 -15.37 -3.67 4.03
C GLY A 591 -14.82 -4.11 5.40
N THR A 592 -15.29 -3.53 6.51
CA THR A 592 -15.06 -4.08 7.87
C THR A 592 -16.16 -5.09 8.22
N THR A 593 -17.44 -4.74 8.04
CA THR A 593 -18.60 -5.63 8.26
C THR A 593 -18.45 -6.99 7.57
N LEU A 594 -18.15 -6.98 6.26
CA LEU A 594 -18.15 -8.17 5.41
C LEU A 594 -16.85 -8.99 5.49
N ALA A 595 -15.83 -8.50 6.18
CA ALA A 595 -14.48 -9.06 6.11
C ALA A 595 -14.36 -10.55 6.53
N PRO A 596 -15.05 -11.04 7.58
CA PRO A 596 -14.96 -12.46 7.95
C PRO A 596 -15.58 -13.38 6.89
N GLY A 597 -16.79 -13.06 6.41
CA GLY A 597 -17.48 -13.85 5.38
C GLY A 597 -16.75 -13.85 4.03
N VAL A 598 -16.11 -12.73 3.66
CA VAL A 598 -15.20 -12.66 2.52
C VAL A 598 -13.96 -13.53 2.74
N GLY A 599 -13.38 -13.50 3.94
CA GLY A 599 -12.24 -14.34 4.31
C GLY A 599 -12.55 -15.84 4.17
N GLU A 600 -13.69 -16.25 4.70
CA GLU A 600 -14.18 -17.62 4.65
C GLU A 600 -14.52 -18.07 3.23
N PHE A 601 -15.28 -17.27 2.46
CA PHE A 601 -15.60 -17.59 1.07
C PHE A 601 -14.34 -17.80 0.22
N ILE A 602 -13.34 -16.93 0.35
CA ILE A 602 -12.07 -17.08 -0.38
C ILE A 602 -11.34 -18.35 0.07
N ALA A 603 -11.29 -18.63 1.37
CA ALA A 603 -10.68 -19.86 1.89
C ALA A 603 -11.37 -21.13 1.35
N GLN A 604 -12.71 -21.18 1.38
CA GLN A 604 -13.52 -22.27 0.80
C GLN A 604 -13.20 -22.47 -0.70
N LYS A 605 -13.25 -21.39 -1.52
CA LYS A 605 -12.93 -21.44 -2.97
C LYS A 605 -11.47 -21.80 -3.27
N MET A 606 -10.52 -21.53 -2.37
CA MET A 606 -9.10 -21.89 -2.55
C MET A 606 -8.78 -23.34 -2.18
N LEU A 607 -9.62 -23.96 -1.35
CA LEU A 607 -9.49 -25.35 -0.91
C LEU A 607 -10.36 -26.32 -1.72
N GLY A 608 -11.24 -25.80 -2.59
CA GLY A 608 -12.17 -26.60 -3.38
C GLY A 608 -13.41 -27.05 -2.60
N GLU A 609 -13.70 -26.40 -1.48
CA GLU A 609 -14.90 -26.62 -0.68
C GLU A 609 -16.13 -26.01 -1.37
N ALA A 610 -17.32 -26.56 -1.10
CA ALA A 610 -18.57 -25.91 -1.47
C ALA A 610 -18.72 -24.59 -0.69
N THR A 611 -19.24 -23.55 -1.33
CA THR A 611 -19.54 -22.28 -0.66
C THR A 611 -21.03 -22.14 -0.42
N ALA A 612 -21.39 -21.53 0.71
CA ALA A 612 -22.76 -21.13 1.02
C ALA A 612 -23.18 -19.78 0.36
N VAL A 613 -22.23 -19.14 -0.33
CA VAL A 613 -22.32 -17.84 -1.04
C VAL A 613 -21.81 -18.02 -2.47
#